data_AF-A0A1A9QEE6-F1
#
_entry.id   AF-A0A1A9QEE6-F1
#
_cell.length_a   1.000
_cell.length_b   1.000
_cell.length_c   1.000
_cell.angle_alpha   90.00
_cell.angle_beta   90.00
_cell.angle_gamma   90.00
#
_symmetry.space_group_name_H-M   'P 1'
#
loop_
_entity.id
_entity.type
_entity.pdbx_description
1 polymer ?
#
loop_
_entity_poly.entity_id
_entity_poly.type
_entity_poly.pdbx_seq_one_letter_code
_entity_poly.pdbx_strand_id
1 'polypeptide(L)'
;MKGGLVWNSKQYREAGHFYKLKNIALGQGSSGGIFTDSNGDAVGIISVVATNAPHSWIAPFRSTGFVSDEFKTPPYDLILGGIEGQRTSYKQQVETFNKNTWLKAKGWNNKS
;
A
#
# COMPACT_ATOMS: atom_id res chain seq x y z
N MET A 1 -10.12 -13.32 15.94
CA MET A 1 -8.87 -13.25 15.14
C MET A 1 -7.93 -14.37 15.59
N LYS A 2 -7.80 -15.44 14.80
CA LYS A 2 -6.71 -16.44 14.92
C LYS A 2 -5.99 -16.40 13.58
N GLY A 3 -4.84 -15.74 13.51
CA GLY A 3 -4.14 -15.49 12.23
C GLY A 3 -2.95 -14.55 12.37
N GLY A 4 -2.19 -14.66 13.46
CA GLY A 4 -0.90 -13.97 13.57
C GLY A 4 0.20 -14.85 12.96
N LEU A 5 1.18 -14.22 12.30
CA LEU A 5 2.40 -14.92 11.88
C LEU A 5 3.09 -15.47 13.14
N VAL A 6 3.34 -16.77 13.20
CA VAL A 6 4.18 -17.37 14.24
C VAL A 6 5.59 -17.48 13.67
N TRP A 7 6.53 -16.76 14.28
CA TRP A 7 7.93 -16.84 13.90
C TRP A 7 8.79 -16.96 15.16
N ASN A 8 9.66 -17.97 15.18
CA ASN A 8 10.49 -18.31 16.34
C ASN A 8 9.69 -18.40 17.67
N SER A 9 8.59 -19.16 17.65
CA SER A 9 7.68 -19.34 18.80
C SER A 9 7.04 -18.07 19.36
N LYS A 10 7.14 -16.93 18.65
CA LYS A 10 6.46 -15.68 19.00
C LYS A 10 5.32 -15.42 18.03
N GLN A 11 4.18 -15.01 18.56
CA GLN A 11 3.02 -14.59 17.79
C GLN A 11 3.12 -13.10 17.45
N TYR A 12 3.16 -12.79 16.17
CA TYR A 12 3.16 -11.42 15.67
C TYR A 12 1.76 -11.01 15.24
N ARG A 13 1.45 -9.72 15.42
CA ARG A 13 0.26 -9.09 14.86
C ARG A 13 0.68 -8.31 13.63
N GLU A 14 -0.12 -8.42 12.59
CA GLU A 14 0.03 -7.53 11.45
C GLU A 14 -0.40 -6.12 11.88
N ALA A 15 0.43 -5.14 11.56
CA ALA A 15 0.18 -3.74 11.82
C ALA A 15 0.59 -2.93 10.59
N GLY A 16 -0.24 -1.97 10.20
CA GLY A 16 -0.02 -1.16 9.01
C GLY A 16 -1.21 -0.25 8.73
N HIS A 17 -1.05 0.63 7.74
CA HIS A 17 -2.12 1.48 7.25
C HIS A 17 -2.78 0.83 6.04
N PHE A 18 -4.07 0.56 6.12
CA PHE A 18 -4.81 -0.14 5.09
C PHE A 18 -6.15 0.52 4.79
N TYR A 19 -6.56 0.46 3.53
CA TYR A 19 -7.94 0.75 3.15
C TYR A 19 -8.77 -0.53 3.16
N LYS A 20 -9.89 -0.48 3.89
CA LYS A 20 -10.84 -1.59 3.97
C LYS A 20 -11.77 -1.54 2.77
N LEU A 21 -11.72 -2.58 1.94
CA LEU A 21 -12.73 -2.86 0.94
C LEU A 21 -13.93 -3.54 1.61
N LYS A 22 -15.05 -2.82 1.72
CA LYS A 22 -16.30 -3.38 2.27
C LYS A 22 -17.02 -4.20 1.19
N ASN A 23 -17.57 -5.35 1.58
CA ASN A 23 -18.34 -6.26 0.73
C ASN A 23 -17.55 -6.84 -0.46
N ILE A 24 -16.22 -6.89 -0.33
CA ILE A 24 -15.32 -7.48 -1.32
C ILE A 24 -14.47 -8.51 -0.59
N ALA A 25 -14.87 -9.79 -0.70
CA ALA A 25 -14.15 -10.92 -0.12
C ALA A 25 -13.27 -11.56 -1.19
N LEU A 26 -12.00 -11.21 -1.21
CA LEU A 26 -11.03 -11.85 -2.09
C LEU A 26 -10.50 -13.13 -1.44
N GLY A 27 -10.24 -14.15 -2.26
CA GLY A 27 -9.68 -15.42 -1.82
C GLY A 27 -8.16 -15.43 -1.79
N GLN A 28 -7.60 -16.53 -1.29
CA GLN A 28 -6.16 -16.79 -1.42
C GLN A 28 -5.72 -16.70 -2.89
N GLY A 29 -4.54 -16.13 -3.13
CA GLY A 29 -4.01 -15.92 -4.49
C GLY A 29 -4.30 -14.53 -5.08
N SER A 30 -5.15 -13.71 -4.45
CA SER A 30 -5.36 -12.31 -4.90
C SER A 30 -4.27 -11.33 -4.46
N SER A 31 -3.29 -11.79 -3.67
CA SER A 31 -2.19 -10.97 -3.17
C SER A 31 -1.43 -10.31 -4.31
N GLY A 32 -1.14 -9.01 -4.16
CA GLY A 32 -0.50 -8.22 -5.22
C GLY A 32 -1.44 -7.77 -6.34
N GLY A 33 -2.72 -8.13 -6.29
CA GLY A 33 -3.73 -7.58 -7.21
C GLY A 33 -3.80 -6.05 -7.09
N ILE A 34 -3.86 -5.37 -8.23
CA ILE A 34 -3.96 -3.91 -8.30
C ILE A 34 -5.39 -3.48 -8.02
N PHE A 35 -5.55 -2.44 -7.20
CA PHE A 35 -6.83 -1.77 -7.03
C PHE A 35 -6.78 -0.37 -7.66
N THR A 36 -7.82 -0.02 -8.42
CA THR A 36 -7.94 1.26 -9.11
C THR A 36 -9.14 2.05 -8.60
N ASP A 37 -9.09 3.37 -8.72
CA ASP A 37 -10.25 4.23 -8.51
C ASP A 37 -11.19 4.24 -9.75
N SER A 38 -12.21 5.12 -9.71
CA SER A 38 -13.18 5.27 -10.81
C SER A 38 -12.60 5.85 -12.11
N ASN A 39 -11.43 6.48 -12.04
CA ASN A 39 -10.73 7.02 -13.21
C ASN A 39 -9.78 5.99 -13.83
N GLY A 40 -9.61 4.83 -13.17
CA GLY A 40 -8.69 3.78 -13.58
C GLY A 40 -7.27 3.97 -13.03
N ASP A 41 -7.06 4.91 -12.10
CA ASP A 41 -5.75 5.16 -11.50
C ASP A 41 -5.48 4.14 -10.40
N ALA A 42 -4.29 3.54 -10.41
CA ALA A 42 -3.89 2.56 -9.41
C ALA A 42 -3.63 3.25 -8.05
N VAL A 43 -4.38 2.86 -7.02
CA VAL A 43 -4.33 3.48 -5.69
C VAL A 43 -3.65 2.60 -4.63
N GLY A 44 -3.51 1.30 -4.90
CA GLY A 44 -2.80 0.38 -4.02
C GLY A 44 -2.86 -1.07 -4.50
N ILE A 45 -2.38 -1.96 -3.64
CA ILE A 45 -2.36 -3.40 -3.88
C ILE A 45 -3.08 -4.17 -2.78
N ILE A 46 -3.69 -5.29 -3.14
CA ILE A 46 -4.27 -6.22 -2.18
C ILE A 46 -3.16 -6.82 -1.32
N SER A 47 -3.19 -6.53 -0.02
CA SER A 47 -2.19 -6.96 0.95
C SER A 47 -2.72 -8.03 1.88
N VAL A 48 -3.97 -7.88 2.35
CA VAL A 48 -4.59 -8.81 3.29
C VAL A 48 -5.93 -9.27 2.76
N VAL A 49 -6.10 -10.59 2.75
CA VAL A 49 -7.38 -11.25 2.48
C VAL A 49 -7.94 -11.78 3.78
N ALA A 50 -9.22 -11.54 4.04
CA ALA A 50 -9.89 -12.09 5.21
C ALA A 50 -10.58 -13.41 4.85
N THR A 51 -9.99 -14.53 5.25
CA THR A 51 -10.65 -15.84 5.16
C THR A 51 -11.89 -15.81 6.06
N ASN A 52 -13.09 -15.88 5.48
CA ASN A 52 -14.39 -15.82 6.16
C ASN A 52 -14.83 -14.42 6.67
N ALA A 53 -14.43 -13.34 5.98
CA ALA A 53 -15.06 -12.04 6.22
C ALA A 53 -15.38 -11.33 4.91
N PRO A 54 -16.43 -10.47 4.87
CA PRO A 54 -16.85 -9.77 3.66
C PRO A 54 -15.97 -8.55 3.36
N HIS A 55 -14.66 -8.66 3.54
CA HIS A 55 -13.75 -7.55 3.32
C HIS A 55 -12.33 -8.00 2.97
N SER A 56 -11.64 -7.12 2.25
CA SER A 56 -10.22 -7.25 1.92
C SER A 56 -9.54 -5.94 2.27
N TRP A 57 -8.22 -5.95 2.36
CA TRP A 57 -7.43 -4.77 2.71
C TRP A 57 -6.39 -4.46 1.64
N ILE A 58 -6.33 -3.18 1.29
CA ILE A 58 -5.36 -2.63 0.37
C ILE A 58 -4.26 -1.93 1.16
N ALA A 59 -3.00 -2.21 0.81
CA ALA A 59 -1.90 -1.32 1.14
C ALA A 59 -1.88 -0.19 0.10
N PRO A 60 -2.20 1.06 0.49
CA PRO A 60 -2.27 2.16 -0.46
C PRO A 60 -0.86 2.61 -0.88
N PHE A 61 -0.73 3.15 -2.09
CA PHE A 61 0.56 3.71 -2.53
C PHE A 61 0.89 5.05 -1.87
N ARG A 62 -0.13 5.74 -1.34
CA ARG A 62 -0.01 7.02 -0.66
C ARG A 62 -0.86 7.03 0.60
N SER A 63 -0.38 7.66 1.64
CA SER A 63 -1.13 7.86 2.88
C SER A 63 -0.76 9.18 3.52
N THR A 64 -1.75 9.83 4.13
CA THR A 64 -1.54 10.99 5.01
C THR A 64 -1.01 10.59 6.39
N GLY A 65 -0.79 9.28 6.61
CA GLY A 65 -0.43 8.74 7.91
C GLY A 65 -1.63 8.61 8.85
N PHE A 66 -1.37 8.05 10.01
CA PHE A 66 -2.36 7.87 11.07
C PHE A 66 -1.65 7.86 12.43
N VAL A 67 -2.27 8.47 13.43
CA VAL A 67 -1.79 8.44 14.82
C VAL A 67 -2.93 7.97 15.70
N SER A 68 -2.64 6.99 16.54
CA SER A 68 -3.49 6.48 17.62
C SER A 68 -2.62 6.26 18.86
N ASP A 69 -3.24 5.97 19.99
CA ASP A 69 -2.54 5.71 21.25
C ASP A 69 -1.59 4.49 21.17
N GLU A 70 -1.86 3.56 20.25
CA GLU A 70 -1.09 2.32 20.09
C GLU A 70 -0.17 2.32 18.87
N PHE A 71 -0.51 3.07 17.81
CA PHE A 71 0.19 3.04 16.54
C PHE A 71 0.34 4.42 15.90
N LYS A 72 1.54 4.66 15.34
CA LYS A 72 1.84 5.78 14.47
C LYS A 72 2.33 5.27 13.11
N THR A 73 1.64 5.64 12.05
CA THR A 73 2.11 5.47 10.68
C THR A 73 2.39 6.85 10.10
N PRO A 74 3.64 7.19 9.73
CA PRO A 74 3.92 8.48 9.11
C PRO A 74 3.24 8.58 7.74
N PRO A 75 2.98 9.80 7.24
CA PRO A 75 2.61 9.99 5.86
C PRO A 75 3.69 9.41 4.92
N TYR A 76 3.28 9.03 3.71
CA TYR A 76 4.20 8.57 2.67
C TYR A 76 3.57 8.70 1.27
N ASP A 77 4.42 8.79 0.25
CA ASP A 77 4.06 8.59 -1.16
C ASP A 77 5.09 7.65 -1.80
N LEU A 78 4.73 6.39 -2.01
CA LEU A 78 5.63 5.39 -2.58
C LEU A 78 6.01 5.68 -4.05
N ILE A 79 5.20 6.49 -4.74
CA ILE A 79 5.40 6.81 -6.16
C ILE A 79 6.31 8.02 -6.33
N LEU A 80 5.90 9.17 -5.77
CA LEU A 80 6.58 10.44 -5.97
C LEU A 80 7.57 10.77 -4.85
N GLY A 81 7.36 10.25 -3.65
CA GLY A 81 8.08 10.67 -2.44
C GLY A 81 7.69 12.09 -2.02
N GLY A 82 8.65 12.85 -1.50
CA GLY A 82 8.43 14.25 -1.10
C GLY A 82 7.82 14.44 0.30
N ILE A 83 7.64 13.35 1.05
CA ILE A 83 7.22 13.41 2.45
C ILE A 83 8.44 13.51 3.37
N GLU A 84 8.38 14.38 4.37
CA GLU A 84 9.45 14.55 5.36
C GLU A 84 9.81 13.22 6.03
N GLY A 85 11.11 12.89 6.04
CA GLY A 85 11.62 11.64 6.60
C GLY A 85 11.51 10.42 5.67
N GLN A 86 10.79 10.51 4.54
CA GLN A 86 10.75 9.44 3.54
C GLN A 86 12.06 9.43 2.73
N ARG A 87 12.83 8.34 2.84
CA ARG A 87 14.17 8.24 2.26
C ARG A 87 14.21 7.86 0.79
N THR A 88 13.20 7.11 0.32
CA THR A 88 13.16 6.55 -1.03
C THR A 88 11.75 6.57 -1.62
N SER A 89 11.67 6.68 -2.94
CA SER A 89 10.43 6.53 -3.72
C SER A 89 10.71 5.90 -5.08
N TYR A 90 9.67 5.44 -5.76
CA TYR A 90 9.78 4.93 -7.14
C TYR A 90 10.39 5.96 -8.08
N LYS A 91 9.93 7.23 -8.01
CA LYS A 91 10.48 8.35 -8.80
C LYS A 91 11.99 8.49 -8.60
N GLN A 92 12.42 8.54 -7.33
CA GLN A 92 13.85 8.69 -7.02
C GLN A 92 14.67 7.54 -7.60
N GLN A 93 14.20 6.29 -7.48
CA GLN A 93 14.90 5.12 -8.05
C GLN A 93 15.00 5.22 -9.58
N VAL A 94 13.91 5.58 -10.25
CA VAL A 94 13.89 5.75 -11.72
C VAL A 94 14.85 6.85 -12.17
N GLU A 95 14.93 7.96 -11.43
CA GLU A 95 15.84 9.07 -11.73
C GLU A 95 17.30 8.68 -11.47
N THR A 96 17.61 8.09 -10.30
CA THR A 96 18.95 7.61 -9.94
C THR A 96 19.51 6.62 -10.95
N PHE A 97 18.70 5.66 -11.39
CA PHE A 97 19.13 4.64 -12.35
C PHE A 97 18.84 5.00 -13.81
N ASN A 98 18.48 6.28 -14.07
CA ASN A 98 18.12 6.83 -15.37
C ASN A 98 17.22 5.90 -16.22
N LYS A 99 16.21 5.28 -15.59
CA LYS A 99 15.28 4.40 -16.29
C LYS A 99 14.29 5.23 -17.11
N ASN A 100 13.88 4.71 -18.26
CA ASN A 100 12.80 5.30 -19.05
C ASN A 100 11.52 4.54 -18.74
N THR A 101 10.61 5.19 -18.02
CA THR A 101 9.32 4.60 -17.64
C THR A 101 8.21 5.49 -18.15
N TRP A 102 7.02 4.93 -18.34
CA TRP A 102 5.85 5.67 -18.80
C TRP A 102 5.57 6.91 -17.92
N LEU A 103 5.70 6.76 -16.60
CA LEU A 103 5.43 7.85 -15.68
C LEU A 103 6.49 8.97 -15.74
N LYS A 104 7.78 8.61 -15.93
CA LYS A 104 8.85 9.59 -16.18
C LYS A 104 8.60 10.34 -17.49
N ALA A 105 8.21 9.65 -18.56
CA ALA A 105 7.92 10.25 -19.86
C ALA A 105 6.75 11.24 -19.82
N LYS A 106 5.79 11.05 -18.90
CA LYS A 106 4.70 12.01 -18.63
C LYS A 106 5.07 13.17 -17.72
N GLY A 107 6.36 13.32 -17.37
CA GLY A 107 6.83 14.36 -16.46
C GLY A 107 6.34 14.17 -15.02
N TRP A 108 6.14 12.92 -14.58
CA TRP A 108 5.61 12.58 -13.26
C TRP A 108 4.20 13.12 -12.97
N ASN A 109 3.47 13.57 -14.00
CA ASN A 109 2.08 14.00 -13.88
C ASN A 109 1.18 12.78 -13.75
N ASN A 110 0.93 12.39 -12.50
CA ASN A 110 -0.13 11.46 -12.12
C ASN A 110 -1.22 12.25 -11.41
N LYS A 111 -2.28 12.63 -12.13
CA LYS A 111 -3.46 13.21 -11.48
C LYS A 111 -4.12 12.07 -10.71
N SER A 112 -4.28 12.24 -9.41
CA SER A 112 -5.11 11.42 -8.53
C SER A 112 -5.96 12.36 -7.72
#